data_AF-A0A2E6QR24-F1
#
_entry.id   AF-A0A2E6QR24-F1
#
_cell.length_a   1.000
_cell.length_b   1.000
_cell.length_c   1.000
_cell.angle_alpha   90.00
_cell.angle_beta   90.00
_cell.angle_gamma   90.00
#
_symmetry.space_group_name_H-M   'P 1'
#
loop_
_entity.id
_entity.type
_entity.pdbx_description
1 polymer ?
#
loop_
_entity_poly.entity_id
_entity_poly.type
_entity_poly.pdbx_seq_one_letter_code
_entity_poly.pdbx_strand_id
1 'polypeptide(L)'
;MKYNILFITLIICVALRSQTNFEPEVKAIQEEYAHLNKSKSKNTIFTGSSSIRIWKNLPEIFGDSNIINSGFGGSKASDLLYYIDELVLDFNPKKVVIYEGDNDIDSGQNINFIYQNVVTIIEKIKALNDDVQIILISAKPSISRWHLKNKYIKLNKKYKNLAHKLDYVKYADIWSAMLENGFLKKDIFVKDGLHLNEKGYKIWEKSLKKVFH
;
A
#
# COMPACT_ATOMS: atom_id res chain seq x y z
N MET A 1 12.77 -47.29 -7.46
CA MET A 1 11.81 -46.22 -7.13
C MET A 1 12.48 -44.88 -7.37
N LYS A 2 12.07 -44.14 -8.42
CA LYS A 2 12.63 -42.82 -8.76
C LYS A 2 11.94 -41.76 -7.89
N TYR A 3 12.74 -40.98 -7.17
CA TYR A 3 12.27 -39.93 -6.28
C TYR A 3 11.74 -38.72 -7.05
N ASN A 4 10.56 -38.26 -6.65
CA ASN A 4 9.90 -37.04 -7.10
C ASN A 4 10.70 -35.80 -6.66
N ILE A 5 11.56 -35.27 -7.54
CA ILE A 5 12.11 -33.92 -7.45
C ILE A 5 11.56 -33.13 -8.64
N LEU A 6 10.29 -32.73 -8.61
CA LEU A 6 9.72 -31.87 -9.66
C LEU A 6 8.48 -31.06 -9.24
N PHE A 7 8.40 -30.60 -7.98
CA PHE A 7 7.28 -29.75 -7.54
C PHE A 7 7.69 -28.40 -6.94
N ILE A 8 8.98 -28.19 -6.65
CA ILE A 8 9.47 -26.93 -6.05
C ILE A 8 9.80 -25.87 -7.13
N THR A 9 10.16 -26.29 -8.34
CA THR A 9 10.54 -25.37 -9.44
C THR A 9 9.36 -24.61 -10.06
N LEU A 10 8.14 -25.15 -10.05
CA LEU A 10 6.99 -24.52 -10.71
C LEU A 10 6.40 -23.35 -9.90
N ILE A 11 6.38 -23.45 -8.57
CA ILE A 11 5.83 -22.41 -7.68
C ILE A 11 6.75 -21.17 -7.64
N ILE A 12 8.06 -21.38 -7.64
CA ILE A 12 9.06 -20.31 -7.67
C ILE A 12 8.95 -19.51 -8.99
N CYS A 13 8.80 -20.19 -10.13
CA CYS A 13 8.66 -19.53 -11.43
C CYS A 13 7.39 -18.66 -11.57
N VAL A 14 6.25 -19.04 -10.95
CA VAL A 14 5.00 -18.26 -11.06
C VAL A 14 5.05 -17.00 -10.18
N ALA A 15 5.61 -17.10 -8.98
CA ALA A 15 5.78 -15.93 -8.09
C ALA A 15 6.74 -14.90 -8.70
N LEU A 16 7.88 -15.35 -9.27
CA LEU A 16 8.83 -14.50 -9.96
C LEU A 16 8.21 -13.82 -11.20
N ARG A 17 7.42 -14.55 -12.00
CA ARG A 17 6.75 -13.99 -13.20
C ARG A 17 5.74 -12.89 -12.87
N SER A 18 5.05 -12.97 -11.72
CA SER A 18 4.13 -11.90 -11.29
C SER A 18 4.90 -10.63 -10.92
N GLN A 19 6.05 -10.77 -10.26
CA GLN A 19 6.87 -9.64 -9.82
C GLN A 19 7.52 -8.93 -11.00
N THR A 20 8.05 -9.66 -11.99
CA THR A 20 8.66 -9.07 -13.20
C THR A 20 7.71 -8.23 -14.05
N ASN A 21 6.39 -8.37 -13.88
CA ASN A 21 5.42 -7.60 -14.66
C ASN A 21 5.37 -6.12 -14.27
N PHE A 22 5.87 -5.74 -13.10
CA PHE A 22 5.85 -4.34 -12.64
C PHE A 22 7.10 -3.56 -13.01
N GLU A 23 8.16 -4.21 -13.47
CA GLU A 23 9.44 -3.56 -13.77
C GLU A 23 9.31 -2.31 -14.68
N PRO A 24 8.50 -2.32 -15.76
CA PRO A 24 8.33 -1.11 -16.58
C PRO A 24 7.69 0.06 -15.82
N GLU A 25 6.72 -0.23 -14.93
CA GLU A 25 6.02 0.78 -14.14
C GLU A 25 6.93 1.34 -13.03
N VAL A 26 7.69 0.46 -12.37
CA VAL A 26 8.69 0.86 -11.36
C VAL A 26 9.77 1.75 -11.98
N LYS A 27 10.27 1.39 -13.17
CA LYS A 27 11.23 2.21 -13.92
C LYS A 27 10.66 3.57 -14.29
N ALA A 28 9.42 3.62 -14.78
CA ALA A 28 8.77 4.88 -15.10
C ALA A 28 8.63 5.80 -13.87
N ILE A 29 8.27 5.26 -12.71
CA ILE A 29 8.21 6.00 -11.44
C ILE A 29 9.60 6.55 -11.06
N GLN A 30 10.65 5.72 -11.15
CA GLN A 30 12.02 6.14 -10.89
C GLN A 30 12.47 7.27 -11.81
N GLU A 31 12.15 7.19 -13.10
CA GLU A 31 12.47 8.22 -14.09
C GLU A 31 11.70 9.53 -13.83
N GLU A 32 10.40 9.46 -13.51
CA GLU A 32 9.55 10.61 -13.18
C GLU A 32 10.12 11.42 -12.01
N TYR A 33 10.54 10.74 -10.94
CA TYR A 33 11.01 11.36 -9.70
C TYR A 33 12.53 11.45 -9.55
N ALA A 34 13.31 11.13 -10.60
CA ALA A 34 14.77 11.17 -10.57
C ALA A 34 15.36 12.53 -10.13
N HIS A 35 14.64 13.62 -10.39
CA HIS A 35 15.03 14.96 -9.99
C HIS A 35 15.00 15.17 -8.46
N LEU A 36 14.05 14.55 -7.74
CA LEU A 36 13.97 14.61 -6.28
C LEU A 36 15.10 13.81 -5.62
N ASN A 37 15.46 12.65 -6.19
CA ASN A 37 16.62 11.87 -5.73
C ASN A 37 17.92 12.66 -5.79
N LYS A 38 18.12 13.41 -6.89
CA LYS A 38 19.32 14.27 -7.05
C LYS A 38 19.38 15.40 -6.03
N SER A 39 18.24 15.91 -5.58
CA SER A 39 18.17 17.04 -4.66
C SER A 39 18.55 16.69 -3.21
N LYS A 40 18.64 15.38 -2.87
CA LYS A 40 18.83 14.86 -1.50
C LYS A 40 17.82 15.39 -0.48
N SER A 41 16.68 15.94 -0.92
CA SER A 41 15.58 16.32 -0.05
C SER A 41 15.02 15.07 0.64
N LYS A 42 14.47 15.24 1.86
CA LYS A 42 13.67 14.17 2.47
C LYS A 42 12.26 14.21 1.90
N ASN A 43 11.79 13.10 1.35
CA ASN A 43 10.52 13.03 0.63
C ASN A 43 9.40 12.36 1.45
N THR A 44 8.15 12.68 1.13
CA THR A 44 6.99 11.95 1.64
C THR A 44 6.53 10.97 0.55
N ILE A 45 6.56 9.67 0.83
CA ILE A 45 6.26 8.65 -0.17
C ILE A 45 4.86 8.12 0.05
N PHE A 46 3.99 8.23 -0.95
CA PHE A 46 2.73 7.50 -1.00
C PHE A 46 2.93 6.28 -1.89
N THR A 47 2.84 5.09 -1.31
CA THR A 47 3.14 3.83 -2.00
C THR A 47 2.06 2.78 -1.79
N GLY A 48 2.09 1.75 -2.64
CA GLY A 48 1.17 0.63 -2.62
C GLY A 48 0.42 0.48 -3.95
N SER A 49 -0.80 -0.04 -3.89
CA SER A 49 -1.48 -0.49 -5.10
C SER A 49 -2.16 0.61 -5.93
N SER A 50 -2.96 0.20 -6.91
CA SER A 50 -3.59 1.09 -7.89
C SER A 50 -4.39 2.23 -7.28
N SER A 51 -4.94 2.07 -6.07
CA SER A 51 -5.67 3.14 -5.38
C SER A 51 -4.77 4.31 -5.01
N ILE A 52 -3.48 4.09 -4.75
CA ILE A 52 -2.50 5.15 -4.57
C ILE A 52 -2.05 5.69 -5.93
N ARG A 53 -1.69 4.80 -6.87
CA ARG A 53 -1.21 5.19 -8.21
C ARG A 53 -2.09 6.19 -8.93
N ILE A 54 -3.41 5.96 -8.89
CA ILE A 54 -4.38 6.81 -9.60
C ILE A 54 -4.78 8.03 -8.78
N TRP A 55 -4.36 8.14 -7.51
CA TRP A 55 -4.64 9.31 -6.68
C TRP A 55 -3.72 10.48 -7.07
N LYS A 56 -4.26 11.41 -7.84
CA LYS A 56 -3.52 12.56 -8.36
C LYS A 56 -3.54 13.75 -7.39
N ASN A 57 -2.62 14.68 -7.60
CA ASN A 57 -2.51 15.97 -6.89
C ASN A 57 -2.26 15.84 -5.38
N LEU A 58 -1.51 14.80 -4.97
CA LEU A 58 -1.14 14.61 -3.57
C LEU A 58 -0.34 15.79 -2.98
N PRO A 59 0.62 16.43 -3.69
CA PRO A 59 1.31 17.61 -3.20
C PRO A 59 0.36 18.74 -2.79
N GLU A 60 -0.64 19.04 -3.61
CA GLU A 60 -1.64 20.08 -3.36
C GLU A 60 -2.59 19.70 -2.22
N ILE A 61 -3.01 18.42 -2.18
CA ILE A 61 -3.94 17.91 -1.16
C ILE A 61 -3.33 18.01 0.25
N PHE A 62 -2.04 17.68 0.38
CA PHE A 62 -1.34 17.57 1.66
C PHE A 62 -0.38 18.73 1.95
N GLY A 63 -0.22 19.68 1.03
CA GLY A 63 0.62 20.87 1.21
C GLY A 63 2.11 20.55 1.35
N ASP A 64 2.59 19.48 0.69
CA ASP A 64 4.00 19.06 0.70
C ASP A 64 4.47 18.84 -0.73
N SER A 65 5.31 19.74 -1.24
CA SER A 65 5.85 19.70 -2.60
C SER A 65 6.83 18.54 -2.84
N ASN A 66 7.27 17.85 -1.77
CA ASN A 66 8.18 16.70 -1.85
C ASN A 66 7.42 15.37 -1.70
N ILE A 67 6.14 15.33 -2.11
CA ILE A 67 5.39 14.08 -2.19
C ILE A 67 5.72 13.34 -3.48
N ILE A 68 6.03 12.06 -3.34
CA ILE A 68 6.22 11.11 -4.42
C ILE A 68 5.07 10.11 -4.40
N ASN A 69 4.39 9.94 -5.54
CA ASN A 69 3.42 8.87 -5.72
C ASN A 69 4.13 7.67 -6.37
N SER A 70 4.56 6.72 -5.55
CA SER A 70 5.19 5.47 -5.99
C SER A 70 4.20 4.29 -6.01
N GLY A 71 2.90 4.58 -6.12
CA GLY A 71 1.89 3.55 -6.27
C GLY A 71 1.97 2.86 -7.64
N PHE A 72 1.74 1.56 -7.68
CA PHE A 72 1.84 0.73 -8.88
C PHE A 72 0.64 -0.22 -9.03
N GLY A 73 0.40 -0.74 -10.23
CA GLY A 73 -0.87 -1.40 -10.59
C GLY A 73 -1.11 -2.72 -9.87
N GLY A 74 -2.24 -2.88 -9.18
CA GLY A 74 -2.69 -4.20 -8.70
C GLY A 74 -1.75 -4.95 -7.75
N SER A 75 -0.75 -4.26 -7.19
CA SER A 75 0.27 -4.83 -6.32
C SER A 75 -0.30 -5.45 -5.06
N LYS A 76 0.49 -6.35 -4.49
CA LYS A 76 0.32 -6.96 -3.18
C LYS A 76 1.46 -6.52 -2.27
N ALA A 77 1.32 -6.76 -0.96
CA ALA A 77 2.39 -6.48 0.00
C ALA A 77 3.72 -7.18 -0.35
N SER A 78 3.69 -8.37 -0.96
CA SER A 78 4.90 -9.06 -1.41
C SER A 78 5.59 -8.38 -2.60
N ASP A 79 4.83 -7.71 -3.46
CA ASP A 79 5.37 -7.03 -4.63
C ASP A 79 6.00 -5.70 -4.21
N LEU A 80 5.35 -4.96 -3.29
CA LEU A 80 5.94 -3.76 -2.70
C LEU A 80 7.21 -4.10 -1.91
N LEU A 81 7.22 -5.23 -1.19
CA LEU A 81 8.41 -5.68 -0.49
C LEU A 81 9.56 -6.03 -1.45
N TYR A 82 9.25 -6.56 -2.63
CA TYR A 82 10.24 -6.86 -3.65
C TYR A 82 10.87 -5.59 -4.23
N TYR A 83 10.07 -4.57 -4.53
CA TYR A 83 10.50 -3.28 -5.08
C TYR A 83 10.69 -2.18 -4.03
N ILE A 84 10.96 -2.55 -2.77
CA ILE A 84 10.96 -1.59 -1.66
C ILE A 84 12.09 -0.55 -1.80
N ASP A 85 13.22 -0.97 -2.36
CA ASP A 85 14.37 -0.10 -2.56
C ASP A 85 13.99 0.98 -3.60
N GLU A 86 13.49 0.55 -4.76
CA GLU A 86 13.15 1.43 -5.88
C GLU A 86 11.87 2.24 -5.68
N LEU A 87 10.90 1.77 -4.88
CA LEU A 87 9.64 2.50 -4.69
C LEU A 87 9.62 3.35 -3.42
N VAL A 88 10.57 3.14 -2.49
CA VAL A 88 10.56 3.81 -1.20
C VAL A 88 11.95 4.26 -0.74
N LEU A 89 12.91 3.34 -0.60
CA LEU A 89 14.15 3.66 0.13
C LEU A 89 15.06 4.61 -0.65
N ASP A 90 15.17 4.44 -1.96
CA ASP A 90 15.99 5.29 -2.84
C ASP A 90 15.51 6.74 -2.85
N PHE A 91 14.26 6.99 -2.45
CA PHE A 91 13.66 8.31 -2.37
C PHE A 91 13.92 9.06 -1.05
N ASN A 92 14.80 8.57 -0.18
CA ASN A 92 15.18 9.25 1.08
C ASN A 92 13.95 9.70 1.92
N PRO A 93 13.10 8.76 2.37
CA PRO A 93 11.83 9.08 3.01
C PRO A 93 12.00 9.77 4.37
N LYS A 94 11.27 10.87 4.61
CA LYS A 94 10.90 11.36 5.96
C LYS A 94 9.58 10.74 6.45
N LYS A 95 8.71 10.33 5.52
CA LYS A 95 7.40 9.78 5.80
C LYS A 95 6.99 8.81 4.71
N VAL A 96 6.39 7.68 5.08
CA VAL A 96 5.87 6.69 4.12
C VAL A 96 4.42 6.38 4.44
N VAL A 97 3.53 6.58 3.47
CA VAL A 97 2.11 6.25 3.52
C VAL A 97 1.91 4.98 2.71
N ILE A 98 1.51 3.89 3.36
CA ILE A 98 1.47 2.54 2.77
C ILE A 98 0.02 2.08 2.63
N TYR A 99 -0.38 1.68 1.42
CA TYR A 99 -1.66 1.02 1.16
C TYR A 99 -1.47 -0.33 0.45
N GLU A 100 -1.53 -1.41 1.22
CA GLU A 100 -1.47 -2.79 0.70
C GLU A 100 -2.42 -3.72 1.45
N GLY A 101 -2.90 -4.75 0.77
CA GLY A 101 -3.71 -5.83 1.37
C GLY A 101 -5.04 -6.13 0.68
N ASP A 102 -5.62 -5.21 -0.09
CA ASP A 102 -6.90 -5.47 -0.77
C ASP A 102 -6.75 -6.49 -1.91
N ASN A 103 -5.72 -6.35 -2.73
CA ASN A 103 -5.35 -7.32 -3.79
C ASN A 103 -4.79 -8.62 -3.21
N ASP A 104 -4.06 -8.55 -2.09
CA ASP A 104 -3.60 -9.76 -1.40
C ASP A 104 -4.80 -10.65 -1.01
N ILE A 105 -5.79 -10.06 -0.33
CA ILE A 105 -6.99 -10.76 0.11
C ILE A 105 -7.78 -11.32 -1.08
N ASP A 106 -7.91 -10.53 -2.15
CA ASP A 106 -8.59 -10.93 -3.38
C ASP A 106 -7.90 -12.12 -4.07
N SER A 107 -6.57 -12.12 -4.07
CA SER A 107 -5.77 -13.23 -4.61
C SER A 107 -5.71 -14.47 -3.71
N GLY A 108 -6.41 -14.46 -2.57
CA GLY A 108 -6.51 -15.59 -1.66
C GLY A 108 -5.34 -15.74 -0.68
N GLN A 109 -4.48 -14.72 -0.55
CA GLN A 109 -3.33 -14.80 0.35
C GLN A 109 -3.73 -14.98 1.82
N ASN A 110 -2.88 -15.69 2.56
CA ASN A 110 -3.06 -15.87 3.99
C ASN A 110 -2.87 -14.53 4.73
N ILE A 111 -3.79 -14.17 5.62
CA ILE A 111 -3.74 -12.90 6.38
C ILE A 111 -2.43 -12.72 7.16
N ASN A 112 -1.87 -13.79 7.73
CA ASN A 112 -0.59 -13.70 8.44
C ASN A 112 0.56 -13.46 7.47
N PHE A 113 0.53 -14.03 6.26
CA PHE A 113 1.56 -13.77 5.25
C PHE A 113 1.56 -12.30 4.81
N ILE A 114 0.37 -11.74 4.54
CA ILE A 114 0.20 -10.31 4.22
C ILE A 114 0.77 -9.44 5.34
N TYR A 115 0.37 -9.76 6.58
CA TYR A 115 0.83 -9.04 7.75
C TYR A 115 2.35 -9.08 7.92
N GLN A 116 2.98 -10.25 7.73
CA GLN A 116 4.43 -10.37 7.85
C GLN A 116 5.17 -9.56 6.78
N ASN A 117 4.69 -9.57 5.52
CA ASN A 117 5.28 -8.71 4.48
C ASN A 117 5.21 -7.23 4.85
N VAL A 118 4.08 -6.76 5.38
CA VAL A 118 3.94 -5.37 5.85
C VAL A 118 4.86 -5.06 7.03
N VAL A 119 5.02 -5.99 7.97
CA VAL A 119 6.00 -5.86 9.07
C VAL A 119 7.41 -5.72 8.50
N THR A 120 7.82 -6.58 7.58
CA THR A 120 9.16 -6.51 6.95
C THR A 120 9.37 -5.22 6.15
N ILE A 121 8.34 -4.73 5.45
CA ILE A 121 8.39 -3.42 4.78
C ILE A 121 8.65 -2.31 5.80
N ILE A 122 7.88 -2.28 6.90
CA ILE A 122 8.02 -1.28 7.97
C ILE A 122 9.41 -1.33 8.61
N GLU A 123 9.93 -2.54 8.87
CA GLU A 123 11.26 -2.75 9.44
C GLU A 123 12.36 -2.24 8.49
N LYS A 124 12.28 -2.54 7.19
CA LYS A 124 13.22 -2.03 6.18
C LYS A 124 13.20 -0.51 6.08
N ILE A 125 12.02 0.09 6.08
CA ILE A 125 11.86 1.56 6.05
C ILE A 125 12.49 2.18 7.31
N LYS A 126 12.21 1.62 8.49
CA LYS A 126 12.74 2.12 9.76
C LYS A 126 14.26 1.97 9.84
N ALA A 127 14.82 0.89 9.31
CA ALA A 127 16.26 0.64 9.31
C ALA A 127 17.06 1.66 8.48
N LEU A 128 16.41 2.37 7.55
CA LEU A 128 17.06 3.43 6.77
C LEU A 128 17.29 4.70 7.61
N ASN A 129 16.33 5.08 8.45
CA ASN A 129 16.39 6.28 9.29
C ASN A 129 15.40 6.19 10.47
N ASP A 130 15.91 6.44 11.67
CA ASP A 130 15.11 6.45 12.91
C ASP A 130 14.02 7.54 12.95
N ASP A 131 14.12 8.59 12.16
CA ASP A 131 13.13 9.68 12.16
C ASP A 131 11.90 9.38 11.29
N VAL A 132 11.93 8.32 10.47
CA VAL A 132 10.88 8.10 9.47
C VAL A 132 9.54 7.79 10.14
N GLN A 133 8.50 8.52 9.73
CA GLN A 133 7.13 8.27 10.16
C GLN A 133 6.41 7.40 9.14
N ILE A 134 5.62 6.44 9.59
CA ILE A 134 4.87 5.55 8.71
C ILE A 134 3.39 5.72 8.97
N ILE A 135 2.59 5.82 7.91
CA ILE A 135 1.13 5.82 7.99
C ILE A 135 0.64 4.57 7.26
N LEU A 136 0.14 3.60 8.00
CA LEU A 136 -0.44 2.39 7.46
C LEU A 136 -1.94 2.59 7.22
N ILE A 137 -2.34 2.55 5.95
CA ILE A 137 -3.73 2.67 5.54
C ILE A 137 -4.41 1.30 5.67
N SER A 138 -5.59 1.27 6.28
CA SER A 138 -6.42 0.06 6.31
C SER A 138 -6.81 -0.40 4.89
N ALA A 139 -6.83 -1.70 4.63
CA ALA A 139 -7.39 -2.22 3.39
C ALA A 139 -8.87 -1.80 3.26
N LYS A 140 -9.23 -1.15 2.15
CA LYS A 140 -10.56 -0.54 1.99
C LYS A 140 -11.65 -1.58 1.67
N PRO A 141 -12.90 -1.36 2.08
CA PRO A 141 -14.02 -2.11 1.52
C PRO A 141 -14.26 -1.69 0.06
N SER A 142 -14.84 -2.58 -0.73
CA SER A 142 -15.35 -2.27 -2.07
C SER A 142 -16.65 -3.02 -2.35
N ILE A 143 -17.40 -2.55 -3.35
CA ILE A 143 -18.61 -3.25 -3.80
C ILE A 143 -18.20 -4.61 -4.38
N SER A 144 -17.18 -4.62 -5.24
CA SER A 144 -16.69 -5.82 -5.94
C SER A 144 -16.18 -6.92 -4.99
N ARG A 145 -15.63 -6.54 -3.84
CA ARG A 145 -14.97 -7.46 -2.89
C ARG A 145 -15.68 -7.54 -1.53
N TRP A 146 -16.92 -7.04 -1.42
CA TRP A 146 -17.65 -7.01 -0.14
C TRP A 146 -17.82 -8.39 0.51
N HIS A 147 -17.93 -9.44 -0.31
CA HIS A 147 -18.01 -10.83 0.15
C HIS A 147 -16.79 -11.28 0.97
N LEU A 148 -15.64 -10.60 0.84
CA LEU A 148 -14.41 -10.87 1.58
C LEU A 148 -14.30 -10.09 2.89
N LYS A 149 -15.30 -9.28 3.28
CA LYS A 149 -15.24 -8.32 4.41
C LYS A 149 -14.63 -8.88 5.71
N ASN A 150 -14.91 -10.14 6.04
CA ASN A 150 -14.40 -10.76 7.27
C ASN A 150 -12.87 -10.91 7.25
N LYS A 151 -12.26 -11.13 6.07
CA LYS A 151 -10.80 -11.15 5.92
C LYS A 151 -10.20 -9.76 6.07
N TYR A 152 -10.83 -8.74 5.45
CA TYR A 152 -10.42 -7.35 5.58
C TYR A 152 -10.44 -6.88 7.04
N ILE A 153 -11.54 -7.13 7.77
CA ILE A 153 -11.65 -6.79 9.20
C ILE A 153 -10.53 -7.43 10.03
N LYS A 154 -10.21 -8.70 9.75
CA LYS A 154 -9.12 -9.41 10.45
C LYS A 154 -7.74 -8.81 10.14
N LEU A 155 -7.46 -8.48 8.87
CA LEU A 155 -6.20 -7.84 8.47
C LEU A 155 -6.08 -6.44 9.07
N ASN A 156 -7.12 -5.62 8.94
CA ASN A 156 -7.17 -4.25 9.46
C ASN A 156 -7.01 -4.21 10.99
N LYS A 157 -7.55 -5.20 11.71
CA LYS A 157 -7.30 -5.35 13.16
C LYS A 157 -5.81 -5.58 13.46
N LYS A 158 -5.11 -6.38 12.64
CA LYS A 158 -3.65 -6.58 12.81
C LYS A 158 -2.87 -5.30 12.51
N TYR A 159 -3.20 -4.59 11.45
CA TYR A 159 -2.57 -3.30 11.11
C TYR A 159 -2.76 -2.26 12.22
N LYS A 160 -3.99 -2.12 12.74
CA LYS A 160 -4.27 -1.22 13.87
C LYS A 160 -3.47 -1.61 15.11
N ASN A 161 -3.42 -2.89 15.45
CA ASN A 161 -2.65 -3.38 16.60
C ASN A 161 -1.14 -3.17 16.41
N LEU A 162 -0.62 -3.28 15.19
CA LEU A 162 0.79 -3.00 14.88
C LEU A 162 1.11 -1.52 15.12
N ALA A 163 0.28 -0.61 14.59
CA ALA A 163 0.43 0.82 14.82
C ALA A 163 0.31 1.22 16.31
N HIS A 164 -0.46 0.48 17.11
CA HIS A 164 -0.50 0.72 18.56
C HIS A 164 0.80 0.31 19.28
N LYS A 165 1.58 -0.61 18.70
CA LYS A 165 2.83 -1.12 19.29
C LYS A 165 4.05 -0.30 18.90
N LEU A 166 3.98 0.41 17.78
CA LEU A 166 5.10 1.15 17.19
C LEU A 166 4.74 2.63 17.14
N ASP A 167 5.40 3.46 17.94
CA ASP A 167 5.12 4.89 18.08
C ASP A 167 5.29 5.70 16.78
N TYR A 168 6.24 5.26 15.93
CA TYR A 168 6.53 5.78 14.59
C TYR A 168 5.57 5.28 13.50
N VAL A 169 4.58 4.44 13.84
CA VAL A 169 3.55 3.96 12.91
C VAL A 169 2.18 4.49 13.33
N LYS A 170 1.54 5.26 12.45
CA LYS A 170 0.13 5.66 12.60
C LYS A 170 -0.76 4.78 11.74
N TYR A 171 -2.01 4.62 12.15
CA TYR A 171 -3.02 3.86 11.40
C TYR A 171 -4.11 4.80 10.88
N ALA A 172 -4.34 4.79 9.57
CA ALA A 172 -5.44 5.51 8.94
C ALA A 172 -6.62 4.55 8.71
N ASP A 173 -7.69 4.70 9.51
CA ASP A 173 -8.89 3.85 9.46
C ASP A 173 -9.84 4.24 8.33
N ILE A 174 -9.45 3.91 7.11
CA ILE A 174 -10.27 4.10 5.90
C ILE A 174 -11.49 3.18 5.89
N TRP A 175 -11.34 1.96 6.41
CA TRP A 175 -12.41 0.97 6.42
C TRP A 175 -13.66 1.53 7.09
N SER A 176 -13.52 2.02 8.32
CA SER A 176 -14.65 2.58 9.07
C SER A 176 -15.17 3.86 8.42
N ALA A 177 -14.30 4.70 7.85
CA ALA A 177 -14.67 5.96 7.23
C ALA A 177 -15.52 5.79 5.95
N MET A 178 -15.42 4.64 5.28
CA MET A 178 -16.19 4.31 4.08
C MET A 178 -17.54 3.64 4.40
N LEU A 179 -17.84 3.39 5.67
CA LEU A 179 -19.11 2.84 6.10
C LEU A 179 -20.03 3.93 6.69
N GLU A 180 -21.33 3.69 6.60
CA GLU A 180 -22.38 4.47 7.23
C GLU A 180 -23.36 3.50 7.87
N ASN A 181 -23.50 3.59 9.21
CA ASN A 181 -24.33 2.66 9.99
C ASN A 181 -24.01 1.18 9.71
N GLY A 182 -22.73 0.87 9.45
CA GLY A 182 -22.26 -0.49 9.11
C GLY A 182 -22.43 -0.89 7.65
N PHE A 183 -23.03 -0.05 6.81
CA PHE A 183 -23.23 -0.30 5.37
C PHE A 183 -22.18 0.44 4.54
N LEU A 184 -21.71 -0.20 3.47
CA LEU A 184 -20.79 0.43 2.53
C LEU A 184 -21.49 1.56 1.78
N LYS A 185 -20.92 2.77 1.83
CA LYS A 185 -21.32 3.89 0.97
C LYS A 185 -21.02 3.50 -0.48
N LYS A 186 -22.05 3.37 -1.33
CA LYS A 186 -21.87 2.84 -2.69
C LYS A 186 -21.51 3.91 -3.72
N ASP A 187 -21.87 5.17 -3.47
CA ASP A 187 -21.67 6.29 -4.39
C ASP A 187 -20.24 6.85 -4.39
N ILE A 188 -19.31 6.22 -3.68
CA ILE A 188 -17.89 6.61 -3.57
C ILE A 188 -16.97 5.85 -4.51
N PHE A 189 -17.52 4.96 -5.35
CA PHE A 189 -16.79 4.15 -6.31
C PHE A 189 -17.06 4.58 -7.76
N VAL A 190 -16.11 4.27 -8.65
CA VAL A 190 -16.37 4.30 -10.09
C VAL A 190 -17.14 3.03 -10.51
N LYS A 191 -17.44 2.90 -11.81
CA LYS A 191 -18.30 1.85 -12.38
C LYS A 191 -17.85 0.42 -12.03
N ASP A 192 -16.55 0.20 -11.81
CA ASP A 192 -16.02 -1.13 -11.46
C ASP A 192 -16.34 -1.58 -10.02
N GLY A 193 -16.85 -0.69 -9.17
CA GLY A 193 -17.15 -0.97 -7.78
C GLY A 193 -15.92 -1.32 -6.92
N LEU A 194 -14.70 -1.05 -7.42
CA LEU A 194 -13.42 -1.30 -6.77
C LEU A 194 -12.67 0.00 -6.50
N HIS A 195 -12.45 0.80 -7.53
CA HIS A 195 -11.68 2.04 -7.44
C HIS A 195 -12.57 3.20 -7.02
N LEU A 196 -11.96 4.17 -6.35
CA LEU A 196 -12.66 5.31 -5.78
C LEU A 196 -12.91 6.36 -6.86
N ASN A 197 -14.06 7.02 -6.76
CA ASN A 197 -14.26 8.30 -7.42
C ASN A 197 -13.76 9.44 -6.51
N GLU A 198 -13.97 10.68 -6.94
CA GLU A 198 -13.57 11.87 -6.16
C GLU A 198 -14.13 11.88 -4.74
N LYS A 199 -15.41 11.50 -4.54
CA LYS A 199 -16.03 11.43 -3.20
C LYS A 199 -15.30 10.42 -2.30
N GLY A 200 -14.91 9.28 -2.86
CA GLY A 200 -14.13 8.27 -2.14
C GLY A 200 -12.75 8.77 -1.73
N TYR A 201 -12.05 9.46 -2.64
CA TYR A 201 -10.77 10.08 -2.31
C TYR A 201 -10.90 11.23 -1.30
N LYS A 202 -12.02 11.95 -1.26
CA LYS A 202 -12.28 12.95 -0.20
C LYS A 202 -12.43 12.32 1.19
N ILE A 203 -13.00 11.11 1.28
CA ILE A 203 -13.03 10.33 2.54
C ILE A 203 -11.60 9.94 2.95
N TRP A 204 -10.78 9.50 1.98
CA TRP A 204 -9.38 9.15 2.22
C TRP A 204 -8.57 10.35 2.69
N GLU A 205 -8.66 11.47 1.99
CA GLU A 205 -8.04 12.75 2.35
C GLU A 205 -8.38 13.13 3.81
N LYS A 206 -9.67 13.19 4.15
CA LYS A 206 -10.11 13.56 5.51
C LYS A 206 -9.57 12.61 6.57
N SER A 207 -9.47 11.32 6.27
CA SER A 207 -9.00 10.33 7.22
C SER A 207 -7.49 10.38 7.40
N LEU A 208 -6.74 10.56 6.31
CA LEU A 208 -5.29 10.67 6.32
C LEU A 208 -4.83 11.97 6.99
N LYS A 209 -5.49 13.11 6.73
CA LYS A 209 -5.15 14.40 7.36
C LYS A 209 -5.16 14.37 8.89
N LYS A 210 -5.93 13.47 9.52
CA LYS A 210 -5.95 13.29 10.98
C LYS A 210 -4.66 12.72 11.56
N VAL A 211 -3.86 12.05 10.73
CA VAL A 211 -2.63 11.34 11.14
C VAL A 211 -1.41 11.75 10.31
N PHE A 212 -1.59 12.71 9.40
CA PHE A 212 -0.55 13.12 8.45
C PHE A 212 0.36 14.21 9.00
N HIS A 213 -0.16 15.13 9.81
CA HIS A 213 0.60 16.25 10.37
C HIS A 213 1.13 15.91 11.76
#